data_AF-A0A1J5AQM6-F1
#
_entry.id   AF-A0A1J5AQM6-F1
#
_cell.length_a   1.000
_cell.length_b   1.000
_cell.length_c   1.000
_cell.angle_alpha   90.00
_cell.angle_beta   90.00
_cell.angle_gamma   90.00
#
_symmetry.space_group_name_H-M   'P 1'
#
loop_
_entity.id
_entity.type
_entity.pdbx_description
1 polymer ?
#
loop_
_entity_poly.entity_id
_entity_poly.type
_entity_poly.pdbx_seq_one_letter_code
_entity_poly.pdbx_strand_id
1 'polypeptide(L)'
;MKVGILAGGLGTRLSEETALKPKPMVEIGGQPMLWHIMQSYATYGFKEFVVALGYKGEAIKDYFVNYRYRNRSLTVRLGSGDIQMHDGESEDWTVHLLDTGADTQTGGRVKRLARFVGNEPFMLTYGDGVCSLDIRDLVAFHLYKLCWTGRPEFV
;
A
#
# COMPACT_ATOMS: atom_id res chain seq x y z
N MET A 1 -10.70 5.52 8.06
CA MET A 1 -10.74 5.50 6.57
C MET A 1 -9.57 4.70 6.06
N LYS A 2 -9.84 3.72 5.20
CA LYS A 2 -8.81 2.87 4.56
C LYS A 2 -8.23 3.53 3.31
N VAL A 3 -7.03 3.12 2.93
CA VAL A 3 -6.34 3.59 1.72
C VAL A 3 -6.16 2.43 0.75
N GLY A 4 -6.90 2.45 -0.35
CA GLY A 4 -6.71 1.57 -1.49
C GLY A 4 -5.52 2.00 -2.35
N ILE A 5 -4.64 1.06 -2.69
CA ILE A 5 -3.48 1.31 -3.55
C ILE A 5 -3.48 0.35 -4.74
N LEU A 6 -3.42 0.89 -5.95
CA LEU A 6 -3.33 0.10 -7.18
C LEU A 6 -1.88 -0.26 -7.48
N ALA A 7 -1.52 -1.54 -7.31
CA ALA A 7 -0.14 -2.02 -7.48
C ALA A 7 -0.01 -3.19 -8.47
N GLY A 8 -1.06 -3.50 -9.24
CA GLY A 8 -1.11 -4.67 -10.12
C GLY A 8 -0.85 -4.44 -11.61
N GLY A 9 -0.48 -3.23 -12.01
CA GLY A 9 -0.23 -2.89 -13.42
C GLY A 9 1.03 -3.56 -13.98
N LEU A 10 1.02 -3.84 -15.29
CA LEU A 10 2.12 -4.52 -16.00
C LEU A 10 3.42 -3.69 -16.11
N GLY A 11 3.39 -2.38 -15.83
CA GLY A 11 4.59 -1.55 -15.84
C GLY A 11 5.25 -1.33 -17.22
N THR A 12 4.53 -1.58 -18.31
CA THR A 12 5.06 -1.67 -19.70
C THR A 12 5.76 -0.43 -20.26
N ARG A 13 5.76 0.70 -19.54
CA ARG A 13 6.39 1.96 -19.97
C ARG A 13 7.81 2.19 -19.40
N LEU A 14 8.29 1.30 -18.52
CA LEU A 14 9.60 1.40 -17.82
C LEU A 14 10.36 0.06 -17.92
N SER A 15 10.53 -0.44 -19.14
CA SER A 15 10.96 -1.83 -19.42
C SER A 15 12.34 -2.22 -18.88
N GLU A 16 13.23 -1.27 -18.60
CA GLU A 16 14.60 -1.57 -18.15
C GLU A 16 14.66 -1.97 -16.67
N GLU A 17 13.96 -1.26 -15.78
CA GLU A 17 13.90 -1.56 -14.33
C GLU A 17 12.77 -2.56 -13.97
N THR A 18 11.63 -2.48 -14.68
CA THR A 18 10.45 -3.32 -14.35
C THR A 18 10.59 -4.78 -14.79
N ALA A 19 11.60 -5.11 -15.60
CA ALA A 19 11.95 -6.48 -15.95
C ALA A 19 12.33 -7.31 -14.71
N LEU A 20 12.89 -6.69 -13.67
CA LEU A 20 13.31 -7.36 -12.43
C LEU A 20 12.29 -7.21 -11.30
N LYS A 21 11.81 -6.01 -10.99
CA LYS A 21 10.90 -5.74 -9.85
C LYS A 21 9.65 -4.96 -10.30
N PRO A 22 8.46 -5.14 -9.69
CA PRO A 22 7.28 -4.34 -10.04
C PRO A 22 7.51 -2.85 -9.72
N LYS A 23 6.93 -1.93 -10.51
CA LYS A 23 7.14 -0.48 -10.37
C LYS A 23 6.97 0.06 -8.93
N PRO A 24 5.94 -0.34 -8.15
CA PRO A 24 5.81 0.09 -6.75
C PRO A 24 6.98 -0.31 -5.84
N MET A 25 7.82 -1.26 -6.27
CA MET A 25 8.98 -1.76 -5.54
C MET A 25 10.31 -1.13 -5.98
N VAL A 26 10.29 -0.15 -6.88
CA VAL A 26 11.48 0.68 -7.16
C VAL A 26 11.85 1.45 -5.89
N GLU A 27 13.13 1.40 -5.51
CA GLU A 27 13.63 1.97 -4.26
C GLU A 27 14.01 3.44 -4.41
N ILE A 28 13.64 4.25 -3.43
CA ILE A 28 14.01 5.67 -3.30
C ILE A 28 14.54 5.82 -1.87
N GLY A 29 15.81 6.20 -1.70
CA GLY A 29 16.39 6.35 -0.36
C GLY A 29 16.36 5.07 0.50
N GLY A 30 16.50 3.89 -0.13
CA GLY A 30 16.53 2.59 0.56
C GLY A 30 15.16 1.98 0.90
N GLN A 31 14.06 2.67 0.58
CA GLN A 31 12.70 2.18 0.78
C GLN A 31 11.91 2.14 -0.54
N PRO A 32 11.02 1.16 -0.77
CA PRO A 32 10.17 1.12 -1.95
C PRO A 32 9.31 2.37 -2.14
N MET A 33 9.03 2.75 -3.38
CA MET A 33 8.07 3.82 -3.69
C MET A 33 6.70 3.59 -3.03
N LEU A 34 6.23 2.33 -3.00
CA LEU A 34 5.00 1.96 -2.29
C LEU A 34 5.05 2.32 -0.81
N TRP A 35 6.20 2.11 -0.15
CA TRP A 35 6.40 2.49 1.25
C TRP A 35 6.32 4.01 1.43
N HIS A 36 6.93 4.80 0.54
CA HIS A 36 6.84 6.27 0.61
C HIS A 36 5.41 6.78 0.47
N ILE A 37 4.64 6.20 -0.45
CA ILE A 37 3.21 6.51 -0.60
C ILE A 37 2.48 6.22 0.71
N MET A 38 2.67 5.03 1.28
CA MET A 38 2.04 4.62 2.53
C MET A 38 2.47 5.52 3.70
N GLN A 39 3.75 5.87 3.80
CA GLN A 39 4.30 6.77 4.82
C GLN A 39 3.64 8.16 4.75
N SER A 40 3.40 8.69 3.55
CA SER A 40 2.68 9.95 3.37
C SER A 40 1.28 9.89 3.99
N TYR A 41 0.50 8.84 3.71
CA TYR A 41 -0.82 8.64 4.32
C TYR A 41 -0.74 8.42 5.84
N ALA A 42 0.22 7.62 6.30
CA ALA A 42 0.41 7.31 7.71
C ALA A 42 0.76 8.53 8.56
N THR A 43 1.48 9.50 8.00
CA THR A 43 1.79 10.79 8.64
C THR A 43 0.52 11.58 8.98
N TYR A 44 -0.56 11.40 8.21
CA TYR A 44 -1.88 11.98 8.50
C TYR A 44 -2.80 11.05 9.31
N GLY A 45 -2.30 9.91 9.80
CA GLY A 45 -3.03 8.96 10.65
C GLY A 45 -3.73 7.83 9.90
N PHE A 46 -3.62 7.75 8.57
CA PHE A 46 -4.22 6.68 7.78
C PHE A 46 -3.25 5.50 7.65
N LYS A 47 -3.41 4.51 8.52
CA LYS A 47 -2.46 3.38 8.68
C LYS A 47 -3.00 2.03 8.22
N GLU A 48 -4.18 1.98 7.63
CA GLU A 48 -4.78 0.75 7.09
C GLU A 48 -4.86 0.81 5.57
N PHE A 49 -4.08 -0.06 4.92
CA PHE A 49 -3.83 -0.07 3.50
C PHE A 49 -4.40 -1.32 2.85
N VAL A 50 -5.04 -1.17 1.69
CA VAL A 50 -5.56 -2.26 0.88
C VAL A 50 -4.91 -2.22 -0.49
N VAL A 51 -3.94 -3.10 -0.73
CA VAL A 51 -3.12 -3.10 -1.93
C VAL A 51 -3.68 -4.09 -2.94
N ALA A 52 -4.14 -3.58 -4.09
CA ALA A 52 -4.57 -4.37 -5.23
C ALA A 52 -3.35 -4.87 -6.03
N LEU A 53 -2.94 -6.10 -5.77
CA LEU A 53 -1.84 -6.78 -6.45
C LEU A 53 -2.28 -7.36 -7.80
N GLY A 54 -1.32 -7.58 -8.67
CA GLY A 54 -1.49 -8.18 -9.99
C GLY A 54 -0.17 -8.75 -10.46
N TYR A 55 0.32 -8.28 -11.60
CA TYR A 55 1.63 -8.70 -12.11
C TYR A 55 2.74 -8.51 -11.05
N LYS A 56 3.51 -9.58 -10.81
CA LYS A 56 4.59 -9.63 -9.81
C LYS A 56 4.17 -9.26 -8.37
N GLY A 57 2.93 -9.53 -7.98
CA GLY A 57 2.44 -9.28 -6.61
C GLY A 57 3.27 -9.97 -5.51
N GLU A 58 3.92 -11.09 -5.81
CA GLU A 58 4.77 -11.83 -4.84
C GLU A 58 5.91 -10.97 -4.28
N ALA A 59 6.56 -10.12 -5.08
CA ALA A 59 7.62 -9.25 -4.60
C ALA A 59 7.12 -8.27 -3.51
N ILE A 60 5.88 -7.81 -3.63
CA ILE A 60 5.24 -6.94 -2.64
C ILE A 60 4.88 -7.74 -1.39
N LYS A 61 4.36 -8.97 -1.54
CA LYS A 61 4.10 -9.87 -0.41
C LYS A 61 5.38 -10.19 0.36
N ASP A 62 6.44 -10.58 -0.33
CA ASP A 62 7.74 -10.89 0.28
C ASP A 62 8.33 -9.70 1.02
N TYR A 63 8.13 -8.48 0.51
CA TYR A 63 8.56 -7.28 1.20
C TYR A 63 7.85 -7.10 2.54
N PHE A 64 6.52 -7.16 2.57
CA PHE A 64 5.75 -6.94 3.79
C PHE A 64 5.82 -8.12 4.77
N VAL A 65 5.87 -9.36 4.30
CA VAL A 65 6.07 -10.55 5.15
C VAL A 65 7.43 -10.50 5.84
N ASN A 66 8.47 -10.08 5.12
CA ASN A 66 9.82 -9.97 5.68
C ASN A 66 10.16 -8.56 6.19
N TYR A 67 9.16 -7.69 6.34
CA TYR A 67 9.37 -6.27 6.61
C TYR A 67 10.24 -6.04 7.85
N ARG A 68 9.94 -6.73 8.95
CA ARG A 68 10.70 -6.61 10.19
C ARG A 68 12.12 -7.14 10.07
N TYR A 69 12.34 -8.22 9.31
CA TYR A 69 13.68 -8.77 9.09
C TYR A 69 14.53 -7.88 8.19
N ARG A 70 13.89 -7.15 7.26
CA ARG A 70 14.55 -6.20 6.35
C ARG A 70 14.93 -4.90 7.04
N ASN A 71 14.08 -4.42 7.95
CA ASN A 71 14.20 -3.08 8.54
C ASN A 71 14.77 -3.06 9.96
N ARG A 72 15.10 -4.22 10.56
CA ARG A 72 15.69 -4.30 11.90
C ARG A 72 16.98 -5.09 11.90
N SER A 73 17.89 -4.74 12.81
CA SER A 73 19.08 -5.55 13.08
C SER A 73 18.69 -6.88 13.73
N LEU A 74 19.38 -7.95 13.37
CA LEU A 74 19.09 -9.31 13.84
C LEU A 74 20.35 -9.98 14.38
N THR A 75 20.19 -10.82 15.40
CA THR A 75 21.15 -11.89 15.72
C THR A 75 20.52 -13.22 15.32
N VAL A 76 21.24 -13.98 14.49
CA VAL A 76 20.82 -15.31 14.02
C VAL A 76 21.80 -16.35 14.56
N ARG A 77 21.32 -17.29 15.38
CA ARG A 77 22.13 -18.40 15.89
C ARG A 77 21.94 -19.62 14.99
N LEU A 78 22.85 -19.86 14.05
CA LEU A 78 22.72 -20.92 13.04
C LEU A 78 22.64 -22.35 13.62
N GLY A 79 23.23 -22.59 14.80
CA GLY A 79 23.18 -23.91 15.45
C GLY A 79 21.81 -24.26 16.03
N SER A 80 21.07 -23.29 16.57
CA SER A 80 19.73 -23.49 17.14
C SER A 80 18.60 -23.06 16.20
N GLY A 81 18.89 -22.20 15.23
CA GLY A 81 17.90 -21.54 14.38
C GLY A 81 17.24 -20.31 15.04
N ASP A 82 17.68 -19.90 16.23
CA ASP A 82 17.04 -18.77 16.93
C ASP A 82 17.33 -17.45 16.23
N ILE A 83 16.28 -16.64 16.05
CA ILE A 83 16.36 -15.28 15.52
C ILE A 83 15.92 -14.30 16.60
N GLN A 84 16.83 -13.42 17.02
CA GLN A 84 16.57 -12.33 17.94
C GLN A 84 16.54 -11.01 17.17
N MET A 85 15.44 -10.26 17.29
CA MET A 85 15.33 -8.90 16.73
C MET A 85 15.85 -7.87 17.73
N HIS A 86 16.63 -6.91 17.26
CA HIS A 86 17.13 -5.78 18.05
C HIS A 86 16.29 -4.52 17.88
N ASP A 87 16.39 -3.59 18.83
CA ASP A 87 15.59 -2.36 18.93
C ASP A 87 15.52 -1.55 17.63
N GLY A 88 14.36 -0.91 17.44
CA GLY A 88 14.01 -0.14 16.25
C GLY A 88 12.50 0.05 16.21
N GLU A 89 12.05 1.25 15.85
CA GLU A 89 10.62 1.51 15.63
C GLU A 89 10.16 0.71 14.40
N SER A 90 8.95 0.16 14.48
CA SER A 90 8.26 -0.39 13.32
C SER A 90 6.97 0.38 13.11
N GLU A 91 6.62 0.53 11.86
CA GLU A 91 5.38 1.14 11.43
C GLU A 91 4.20 0.32 11.94
N ASP A 92 3.29 1.00 12.63
CA ASP A 92 2.05 0.43 13.12
C ASP A 92 0.99 0.43 12.00
N TRP A 93 1.28 -0.25 10.90
CA TRP A 93 0.44 -0.32 9.72
C TRP A 93 -0.25 -1.68 9.59
N THR A 94 -1.50 -1.65 9.17
CA THR A 94 -2.20 -2.85 8.69
C THR A 94 -2.20 -2.84 7.17
N VAL A 95 -1.66 -3.88 6.54
CA VAL A 95 -1.51 -3.97 5.08
C VAL A 95 -2.22 -5.21 4.55
N HIS A 96 -3.34 -5.01 3.86
CA HIS A 96 -4.09 -6.06 3.19
C HIS A 96 -3.55 -6.24 1.77
N LEU A 97 -2.98 -7.41 1.47
CA LEU A 97 -2.34 -7.70 0.18
C LEU A 97 -3.22 -8.63 -0.65
N LEU A 98 -3.89 -8.06 -1.66
CA LEU A 98 -4.96 -8.75 -2.36
C LEU A 98 -4.59 -9.05 -3.80
N ASP A 99 -4.59 -10.32 -4.18
CA ASP A 99 -4.54 -10.68 -5.59
C ASP A 99 -5.83 -10.25 -6.28
N THR A 100 -5.70 -9.30 -7.21
CA THR A 100 -6.81 -8.79 -8.01
C THR A 100 -6.72 -9.23 -9.47
N GLY A 101 -5.83 -10.17 -9.81
CA GLY A 101 -5.64 -10.75 -11.14
C GLY A 101 -4.66 -9.97 -12.02
N ALA A 102 -3.85 -10.66 -12.83
CA ALA A 102 -2.84 -10.05 -13.70
C ALA A 102 -3.47 -9.11 -14.75
N ASP A 103 -4.50 -9.57 -15.45
CA ASP A 103 -5.11 -8.86 -16.59
C ASP A 103 -6.24 -7.91 -16.20
N THR A 104 -6.43 -7.68 -14.91
CA THR A 104 -7.55 -6.88 -14.43
C THR A 104 -7.26 -5.39 -14.57
N GLN A 105 -8.16 -4.68 -15.22
CA GLN A 105 -8.10 -3.23 -15.35
C GLN A 105 -8.47 -2.52 -14.05
N THR A 106 -8.15 -1.23 -13.95
CA THR A 106 -8.32 -0.40 -12.75
C THR A 106 -9.68 -0.56 -12.08
N GLY A 107 -10.80 -0.38 -12.81
CA GLY A 107 -12.14 -0.48 -12.23
C GLY A 107 -12.45 -1.86 -11.66
N GLY A 108 -12.00 -2.94 -12.32
CA GLY A 108 -12.14 -4.30 -11.82
C GLY A 108 -11.34 -4.55 -10.53
N ARG A 109 -10.14 -3.95 -10.42
CA ARG A 109 -9.35 -4.02 -9.19
C ARG A 109 -10.07 -3.32 -8.05
N VAL A 110 -10.55 -2.10 -8.27
CA VAL A 110 -11.32 -1.33 -7.28
C VAL A 110 -12.55 -2.11 -6.82
N LYS A 111 -13.31 -2.73 -7.73
CA LYS A 111 -14.45 -3.59 -7.38
C LYS A 111 -14.05 -4.75 -6.47
N ARG A 112 -12.87 -5.36 -6.68
CA ARG A 112 -12.37 -6.45 -5.84
C ARG A 112 -11.86 -6.00 -4.47
N LEU A 113 -11.49 -4.72 -4.34
CA LEU A 113 -11.14 -4.10 -3.05
C LEU A 113 -12.37 -3.86 -2.17
N ALA A 114 -13.57 -3.71 -2.76
CA ALA A 114 -14.80 -3.35 -2.05
C ALA A 114 -15.05 -4.18 -0.77
N ARG A 115 -14.81 -5.49 -0.83
CA ARG A 115 -14.99 -6.40 0.32
C ARG A 115 -14.05 -6.15 1.51
N PHE A 116 -12.94 -5.43 1.30
CA PHE A 116 -11.97 -5.08 2.33
C PHE A 116 -12.11 -3.64 2.79
N VAL A 117 -12.49 -2.72 1.89
CA VAL A 117 -12.74 -1.32 2.26
C VAL A 117 -14.08 -1.12 2.96
N GLY A 118 -15.06 -1.99 2.73
CA GLY A 118 -16.38 -1.92 3.36
C GLY A 118 -17.29 -0.89 2.71
N ASN A 119 -18.40 -0.58 3.39
CA ASN A 119 -19.41 0.39 2.93
C ASN A 119 -19.20 1.78 3.54
N GLU A 120 -17.97 2.25 3.52
CA GLU A 120 -17.56 3.55 4.03
C GLU A 120 -16.69 4.29 3.01
N PRO A 121 -16.61 5.63 3.06
CA PRO A 121 -15.66 6.36 2.23
C PRO A 121 -14.23 5.85 2.45
N PHE A 122 -13.48 5.71 1.36
CA PHE A 122 -12.08 5.29 1.36
C PHE A 122 -11.28 6.12 0.36
N MET A 123 -9.97 6.20 0.56
CA MET A 123 -9.07 6.86 -0.39
C MET A 123 -8.55 5.85 -1.41
N LEU A 124 -8.30 6.27 -2.63
CA LEU A 124 -7.72 5.43 -3.68
C LEU A 124 -6.60 6.19 -4.38
N THR A 125 -5.45 5.54 -4.53
CA THR A 125 -4.32 6.10 -5.30
C THR A 125 -3.61 5.03 -6.13
N TYR A 126 -2.73 5.48 -7.02
CA TYR A 126 -1.84 4.61 -7.76
C TYR A 126 -0.55 4.34 -6.96
N GLY A 127 -0.01 3.12 -7.07
CA GLY A 127 1.23 2.73 -6.40
C GLY A 127 2.50 3.30 -7.04
N ASP A 128 2.39 4.33 -7.87
CA ASP A 128 3.49 4.93 -8.63
C ASP A 128 3.53 6.46 -8.66
N GLY A 129 2.70 7.12 -7.85
CA GLY A 129 2.68 8.58 -7.71
C GLY A 129 3.02 9.01 -6.28
N VAL A 130 4.12 9.75 -6.13
CA VAL A 130 4.48 10.44 -4.88
C VAL A 130 4.21 11.93 -5.06
N CYS A 131 3.62 12.58 -4.05
CA CYS A 131 3.36 14.01 -4.07
C CYS A 131 3.35 14.59 -2.66
N SER A 132 3.51 15.91 -2.56
CA SER A 132 3.43 16.67 -1.29
C SER A 132 2.00 17.14 -0.98
N LEU A 133 1.00 16.34 -1.33
CA LEU A 133 -0.40 16.68 -1.12
C LEU A 133 -0.75 16.67 0.37
N ASP A 134 -1.52 17.66 0.83
CA ASP A 134 -2.15 17.60 2.14
C ASP A 134 -3.37 16.67 2.09
N ILE A 135 -3.19 15.46 2.63
CA ILE A 135 -4.22 14.41 2.61
C ILE A 135 -5.34 14.76 3.60
N ARG A 136 -5.06 15.47 4.69
CA ARG A 136 -6.07 15.88 5.66
C ARG A 136 -7.03 16.88 5.03
N ASP A 137 -6.52 17.87 4.32
CA ASP A 137 -7.34 18.85 3.61
C ASP A 137 -8.16 18.22 2.48
N LEU A 138 -7.57 17.28 1.74
CA LEU A 138 -8.30 16.52 0.72
C LEU A 138 -9.49 15.75 1.33
N VAL A 139 -9.28 15.06 2.45
CA VAL A 139 -10.33 14.31 3.14
C VAL A 139 -11.39 15.26 3.71
N ALA A 140 -10.98 16.37 4.35
CA ALA A 140 -11.90 17.37 4.86
C ALA A 140 -12.79 17.95 3.74
N PHE A 141 -12.19 18.26 2.59
CA PHE A 141 -12.92 18.71 1.40
C PHE A 141 -13.94 17.67 0.91
N HIS A 142 -13.54 16.39 0.83
CA HIS A 142 -14.44 15.30 0.43
C HIS A 142 -15.62 15.15 1.39
N LEU A 143 -15.36 15.12 2.70
CA LEU A 143 -16.40 14.98 3.72
C LEU A 143 -17.36 16.18 3.76
N TYR A 144 -16.83 17.40 3.62
CA TYR A 144 -17.65 18.61 3.51
C TYR A 144 -18.65 18.53 2.34
N LYS A 145 -18.20 18.03 1.19
CA LYS A 145 -19.06 17.85 0.00
C LYS A 145 -20.08 16.73 0.16
N LEU A 146 -19.75 15.66 0.88
CA LEU A 146 -20.71 14.60 1.23
C LEU A 146 -21.84 15.11 2.13
N CYS A 147 -21.54 15.98 3.09
CA CYS A 147 -22.55 16.62 3.91
C CYS A 147 -23.50 17.52 3.09
N TRP A 148 -22.98 18.16 2.04
CA TRP A 148 -23.76 19.06 1.16
C TRP A 148 -24.73 18.32 0.23
N THR A 149 -24.43 17.08 -0.16
CA THR A 149 -25.27 16.31 -1.09
C THR A 149 -26.39 15.52 -0.42
N GLY A 150 -26.52 15.60 0.91
CA GLY A 150 -27.68 15.09 1.65
C GLY A 150 -27.95 13.59 1.48
N ARG A 151 -26.90 12.75 1.34
CA ARG A 151 -27.08 11.29 1.38
C ARG A 151 -26.86 10.75 2.80
N PRO A 152 -27.92 10.53 3.59
CA PRO A 152 -27.85 9.54 4.65
C PRO A 152 -27.79 8.16 3.97
N GLU A 153 -26.89 7.31 4.44
CA GLU A 153 -26.89 5.86 4.17
C GLU A 153 -26.40 5.41 2.77
N PHE A 154 -25.14 4.97 2.74
CA PHE A 154 -24.75 3.92 1.81
C PHE A 154 -25.30 2.61 2.38
N VAL A 155 -26.22 1.96 1.65
CA VAL A 155 -26.75 0.60 1.90
C VAL A 155 -26.10 -0.35 0.91
#